data_AF-A0A3N5DFP5-F1
#
_entry.id   AF-A0A3N5DFP5-F1
#
_cell.length_a   1.000
_cell.length_b   1.000
_cell.length_c   1.000
_cell.angle_alpha   90.00
_cell.angle_beta   90.00
_cell.angle_gamma   90.00
#
_symmetry.space_group_name_H-M   'P 1'
#
loop_
_entity.id
_entity.type
_entity.pdbx_description
1 polymer ?
#
loop_
_entity_poly.entity_id
_entity_poly.type
_entity_poly.pdbx_seq_one_letter_code
_entity_poly.pdbx_strand_id
1 'polypeptide(L)' 'MTRAEAEAKGWTIGQDRWPFPAWSATHRDYDASYEGPEDGWVDNDLSCTAKTLPDLLVEIAEIEADRPTFLEGLIA' A
#
# COMPACT_ATOMS: atom_id res chain seq x y z
N MET A 1 -7.58 1.86 10.87
CA MET A 1 -8.19 2.61 9.75
C MET A 1 -9.41 1.85 9.23
N THR A 2 -10.43 2.52 8.70
CA THR A 2 -11.57 1.91 7.99
C THR A 2 -11.31 1.86 6.48
N ARG A 3 -12.04 0.99 5.75
CA ARG A 3 -11.93 0.89 4.29
C ARG A 3 -12.20 2.21 3.57
N ALA A 4 -13.24 2.93 3.97
CA ALA A 4 -13.59 4.21 3.35
C ALA A 4 -12.49 5.26 3.54
N GLU A 5 -11.82 5.26 4.70
CA GLU A 5 -10.66 6.13 4.95
C GLU A 5 -9.45 5.74 4.09
N ALA A 6 -9.18 4.44 3.93
CA ALA A 6 -8.12 3.95 3.05
C ALA A 6 -8.38 4.36 1.58
N GLU A 7 -9.60 4.15 1.09
CA GLU A 7 -10.01 4.52 -0.26
C GLU A 7 -9.93 6.05 -0.48
N ALA A 8 -10.35 6.85 0.51
CA ALA A 8 -10.22 8.31 0.46
C ALA A 8 -8.75 8.79 0.45
N LYS A 9 -7.84 8.01 1.04
CA LYS A 9 -6.40 8.29 1.03
C LYS A 9 -5.72 7.88 -0.28
N GLY A 10 -6.40 7.16 -1.18
CA GLY A 10 -5.90 6.78 -2.49
C GLY A 10 -5.56 5.31 -2.64
N TRP A 11 -5.96 4.46 -1.69
CA TRP A 11 -5.79 3.02 -1.76
C TRP A 11 -6.93 2.37 -2.54
N THR A 12 -6.59 1.53 -3.51
CA THR A 12 -7.55 0.63 -4.16
C THR A 12 -7.49 -0.73 -3.49
N ILE A 13 -8.61 -1.17 -2.89
CA ILE A 13 -8.68 -2.45 -2.15
C ILE A 13 -9.42 -3.50 -2.99
N GLY A 14 -8.70 -4.56 -3.35
CA GLY A 14 -9.19 -5.73 -4.05
C GLY A 14 -9.48 -6.90 -3.11
N GLN A 15 -10.41 -7.76 -3.51
CA GLN A 15 -10.60 -9.08 -2.92
C GLN A 15 -10.36 -10.14 -4.00
N ASP A 16 -9.26 -10.89 -3.85
CA ASP A 16 -8.88 -11.94 -4.78
C ASP A 16 -9.37 -13.32 -4.29
N ARG A 17 -9.32 -14.31 -5.17
CA ARG A 17 -9.74 -15.68 -4.85
C ARG A 17 -8.58 -16.45 -4.21
N TRP A 18 -8.85 -17.00 -3.03
CA TRP A 18 -7.98 -17.97 -2.33
C TRP A 18 -7.46 -19.07 -3.28
N PRO A 19 -6.15 -19.46 -3.22
CA PRO A 19 -5.27 -19.35 -2.06
C PRO A 19 -4.37 -18.13 -1.85
N PHE A 20 -4.26 -17.12 -2.73
CA PHE A 20 -3.42 -15.95 -2.40
C PHE A 20 -3.72 -14.67 -3.20
N PRO A 21 -3.64 -13.49 -2.55
CA PRO A 21 -4.16 -13.17 -1.21
C PRO A 21 -5.69 -13.18 -1.24
N ALA A 22 -6.35 -13.20 -0.07
CA ALA A 22 -7.80 -12.93 -0.08
C ALA A 22 -8.06 -11.44 -0.29
N TRP A 23 -7.14 -10.58 0.16
CA TRP A 23 -7.24 -9.12 0.06
C TRP A 23 -5.92 -8.50 -0.36
N SER A 24 -6.00 -7.56 -1.29
CA SER A 24 -4.87 -6.82 -1.85
C SER A 24 -5.18 -5.33 -1.81
N ALA A 25 -4.16 -4.50 -1.67
CA ALA A 25 -4.30 -3.06 -1.80
C ALA A 25 -3.11 -2.43 -2.54
N THR A 26 -3.40 -1.45 -3.38
CA THR A 26 -2.39 -0.68 -4.11
C THR A 26 -2.70 0.80 -4.01
N HIS A 27 -1.72 1.60 -3.63
CA HIS A 27 -1.88 3.05 -3.59
C HIS A 27 -1.84 3.64 -5.00
N ARG A 28 -2.51 4.77 -5.24
CA ARG A 28 -2.43 5.50 -6.52
C ARG A 28 -1.03 6.00 -6.88
N ASP A 29 -0.16 6.16 -5.89
CA ASP A 29 1.24 6.59 -6.05
C ASP A 29 2.19 5.39 -6.13
N TYR A 30 1.66 4.16 -6.19
CA TYR A 30 2.47 2.96 -6.37
C TYR A 30 3.24 3.04 -7.68
N ASP A 31 4.54 2.82 -7.58
CA ASP A 31 5.46 2.80 -8.71
C ASP A 31 6.38 1.60 -8.58
N ALA A 32 6.56 0.89 -9.68
CA ALA A 32 7.44 -0.27 -9.76
C ALA A 32 8.21 -0.23 -11.07
N SER A 33 9.51 -0.47 -10.99
CA SER A 33 10.43 -0.40 -12.11
C SER A 33 11.30 -1.66 -12.17
N TYR A 34 11.63 -2.11 -13.39
CA TYR A 34 12.53 -3.23 -13.60
C TYR A 34 13.99 -2.75 -13.65
N GLU A 35 14.80 -3.15 -12.68
CA GLU A 35 16.19 -2.69 -12.54
C GLU A 35 17.22 -3.62 -13.20
N GLY A 36 16.78 -4.78 -13.71
CA GLY A 36 17.62 -5.73 -14.43
C GLY A 36 17.41 -7.18 -13.97
N PRO A 37 18.15 -8.14 -14.53
CA PRO A 37 18.02 -9.55 -14.17
C PRO A 37 18.56 -9.89 -12.77
N GLU A 38 19.41 -9.03 -12.21
CA GLU A 38 20.01 -9.21 -10.88
C GLU A 38 19.03 -8.81 -9.77
N ASP A 39 18.37 -7.66 -9.91
CA ASP A 39 17.50 -7.08 -8.89
C ASP A 39 16.00 -7.26 -9.18
N GLY A 40 15.62 -7.50 -10.43
CA GLY A 40 14.24 -7.76 -10.82
C GLY A 40 13.35 -6.52 -10.80
N TRP A 41 12.10 -6.70 -10.39
CA TRP A 41 11.14 -5.61 -10.18
C TRP A 41 11.32 -5.07 -8.77
N VAL A 42 11.55 -3.77 -8.67
CA VAL A 42 11.64 -3.02 -7.41
C VAL A 42 10.47 -2.05 -7.37
N ASP A 43 9.78 -1.97 -6.24
CA ASP A 43 8.66 -1.07 -6.03
C ASP A 43 8.87 -0.16 -4.81
N ASN A 44 8.01 0.85 -4.67
CA ASN A 44 8.09 1.85 -3.62
C ASN A 44 7.32 1.48 -2.33
N ASP A 45 7.06 0.20 -2.10
CA ASP A 45 6.37 -0.36 -0.94
C ASP A 45 4.92 0.12 -0.75
N LEU A 46 4.32 0.76 -1.77
CA LEU A 46 2.93 1.24 -1.72
C LEU A 46 1.92 0.19 -2.23
N SER A 47 2.20 -1.08 -1.94
CA SER A 47 1.29 -2.19 -2.15
C SER A 47 1.37 -3.17 -0.97
N CYS A 48 0.24 -3.78 -0.60
CA CYS A 48 0.22 -4.76 0.48
C CYS A 48 -0.87 -5.81 0.27
N THR A 49 -0.72 -6.94 0.96
CA THR A 49 -1.65 -8.07 0.85
C THR A 49 -1.90 -8.71 2.21
N ALA A 50 -3.11 -9.22 2.43
CA ALA A 50 -3.46 -9.87 3.69
C ALA A 50 -4.51 -10.98 3.54
N LYS A 51 -4.65 -11.79 4.59
CA LYS A 51 -5.65 -12.87 4.66
C LYS A 51 -7.05 -12.34 4.96
N THR A 52 -7.15 -11.23 5.68
CA THR A 52 -8.42 -10.62 6.07
C THR A 52 -8.40 -9.12 5.79
N LEU A 53 -9.57 -8.53 5.58
CA LEU A 53 -9.70 -7.08 5.40
C LEU A 53 -9.20 -6.29 6.63
N PRO A 54 -9.49 -6.69 7.89
CA PRO A 54 -8.92 -6.02 9.06
C PRO A 54 -7.40 -5.97 9.07
N ASP A 55 -6.72 -7.09 8.76
CA ASP A 55 -5.26 -7.12 8.69
C ASP A 55 -4.75 -6.19 7.59
N LEU A 56 -5.38 -6.20 6.40
CA LEU A 56 -5.01 -5.31 5.30
C LEU A 56 -5.10 -3.83 5.69
N LEU A 57 -6.14 -3.46 6.45
CA LEU A 57 -6.34 -2.08 6.90
C LEU A 57 -5.37 -1.65 8.01
N VAL A 58 -4.78 -2.60 8.75
CA VAL A 58 -3.69 -2.32 9.69
C VAL A 58 -2.42 -2.03 8.89
N GLU A 59 -2.06 -2.89 7.93
CA GLU A 59 -0.88 -2.69 7.07
C GLU A 59 -0.93 -1.33 6.34
N ILE A 60 -2.08 -0.99 5.73
CA ILE A 60 -2.26 0.31 5.09
C ILE A 60 -2.04 1.46 6.08
N ALA A 61 -2.54 1.33 7.32
CA ALA A 61 -2.38 2.38 8.31
C ALA A 61 -0.92 2.56 8.77
N GLU A 62 -0.14 1.47 8.82
CA GLU A 62 1.29 1.51 9.13
C GLU A 62 2.08 2.14 7.98
N ILE A 63 1.82 1.75 6.73
CA ILE A 63 2.42 2.38 5.54
C ILE A 63 2.10 3.88 5.54
N GLU A 64 0.85 4.27 5.77
CA GLU A 64 0.43 5.68 5.82
C GLU A 64 1.08 6.47 6.96
N ALA A 65 1.44 5.83 8.08
CA ALA A 65 2.12 6.47 9.20
C ALA A 65 3.62 6.67 8.94
N ASP A 66 4.25 5.77 8.18
CA ASP A 66 5.66 5.86 7.79
C ASP A 66 5.89 6.82 6.61
N ARG A 67 4.85 7.05 5.78
CA ARG A 67 4.91 7.99 4.68
C ARG A 67 5.19 9.41 5.19
N PRO A 68 6.25 10.09 4.71
CA PRO A 68 6.51 11.46 5.07
C PRO A 68 5.33 12.33 4.62
N THR A 69 4.58 12.87 5.58
CA THR A 69 3.55 13.84 5.24
C THR A 69 4.26 15.09 4.75
N PHE A 70 3.95 15.55 3.54
CA PHE A 70 4.55 16.75 2.93
C PHE A 70 4.40 18.02 3.80
N LEU A 71 3.62 17.97 4.89
CA LEU A 71 3.38 19.05 5.83
C LEU A 71 4.45 19.22 6.92
N GLU A 72 5.35 18.24 7.15
CA GLU A 72 6.41 18.36 8.17
C GLU A 72 7.73 18.96 7.65
N GLY A 73 7.80 19.29 6.35
CA GLY A 73 8.98 19.88 5.70
C GLY A 73 8.89 21.37 5.34
N LEU A 74 7.80 22.08 5.68
CA LEU A 74 7.60 23.50 5.28
C LEU A 74 7.74 24.52 6.42
N ILE A 75 8.23 24.13 7.61
CA ILE A 75 8.65 25.08 8.65
C ILE A 75 10.08 24.73 9.12
N ALA A 76 11.06 24.88 8.23
CA ALA A 76 12.47 25.15 8.56
C ALA A 76 13.25 25.62 7.32
#